data_AF-A0A2S9JSM2-F1
#
_entry.id   AF-A0A2S9JSM2-F1
#
_cell.length_a   1.000
_cell.length_b   1.000
_cell.length_c   1.000
_cell.angle_alpha   90.00
_cell.angle_beta   90.00
_cell.angle_gamma   90.00
#
_symmetry.space_group_name_H-M   'P 1'
#
loop_
_entity.id
_entity.type
_entity.pdbx_description
1 polymer ?
#
loop_
_entity_poly.entity_id
_entity_poly.type
_entity_poly.pdbx_seq_one_letter_code
_entity_poly.pdbx_strand_id
1 'polypeptide(L)'
;MGIKTLFIGLLLLLGVGCNQSTQQKEEQHDEPDTMSKKIDQDTETPFVYVPTDALWEYRFDTTTNNFKPVKLRKVQADTLTAERIEKMINHTWPNVQVKYIETFGDTVYLEIPESTVLTQQMGTAGAQQFMVSTTYSFTELPNVRYVAFGFEEGDHAVPGVYHRGSWDRR
;
A
#
# COMPACT_ATOMS: atom_id res chain seq x y z
N MET A 1 -46.42 -27.35 51.56
CA MET A 1 -45.89 -28.10 52.74
C MET A 1 -44.73 -28.93 52.22
N GLY A 2 -43.48 -28.49 52.41
CA GLY A 2 -42.61 -28.91 53.54
C GLY A 2 -41.70 -30.04 53.01
N ILE A 3 -40.38 -30.13 53.16
CA ILE A 3 -39.38 -29.77 54.18
C ILE A 3 -38.02 -29.88 53.42
N LYS A 4 -37.19 -28.84 53.28
CA LYS A 4 -36.06 -28.40 54.14
C LYS A 4 -34.97 -29.45 54.47
N THR A 5 -33.72 -28.96 54.46
CA THR A 5 -32.52 -29.34 55.24
C THR A 5 -31.73 -30.60 54.83
N LEU A 6 -30.39 -30.74 54.97
CA LEU A 6 -29.25 -29.87 55.36
C LEU A 6 -27.98 -30.77 55.43
N PHE A 7 -26.84 -30.28 54.89
CA PHE A 7 -25.43 -30.41 55.31
C PHE A 7 -24.70 -31.73 55.70
N ILE A 8 -23.37 -31.65 55.43
CA ILE A 8 -22.18 -32.14 56.18
C ILE A 8 -21.37 -33.30 55.57
N GLY A 9 -20.08 -33.00 55.41
CA GLY A 9 -18.94 -33.92 55.63
C GLY A 9 -18.27 -34.39 54.35
N LEU A 10 -16.95 -34.57 54.25
CA LEU A 10 -15.84 -34.49 55.20
C LEU A 10 -14.57 -34.66 54.34
N LEU A 11 -13.50 -33.98 54.74
CA LEU A 11 -12.10 -34.12 54.30
C LEU A 11 -11.66 -35.56 53.93
N LEU A 12 -10.78 -35.70 52.93
CA LEU A 12 -9.57 -36.56 53.01
C LEU A 12 -8.61 -36.34 51.83
N LEU A 13 -7.37 -35.98 52.18
CA LEU A 13 -6.17 -35.96 51.35
C LEU A 13 -5.64 -37.40 51.15
N LEU A 14 -4.96 -37.66 50.02
CA LEU A 14 -3.61 -38.29 49.86
C LEU A 14 -3.46 -39.21 48.62
N GLY A 15 -2.25 -39.17 48.03
CA GLY A 15 -1.66 -40.13 47.07
C GLY A 15 -1.38 -39.49 45.70
N VAL A 16 -0.19 -39.01 45.33
CA VAL A 16 1.13 -39.66 45.09
C VAL A 16 1.09 -40.80 44.07
N GLY A 17 1.72 -40.57 42.91
CA GLY A 17 2.36 -41.61 42.08
C GLY A 17 1.86 -41.72 40.64
N CYS A 18 2.41 -40.93 39.70
CA CYS A 18 2.35 -41.27 38.28
C CYS A 18 3.51 -42.23 37.95
N ASN A 19 3.15 -43.49 37.70
CA ASN A 19 4.03 -44.54 37.22
C ASN A 19 4.10 -44.46 35.68
N GLN A 20 5.30 -44.58 35.12
CA GLN A 20 5.58 -44.55 33.69
C GLN A 20 5.30 -45.92 33.08
N SER A 21 4.40 -46.01 32.11
CA SER A 21 4.34 -47.16 31.19
C SER A 21 3.69 -46.78 29.87
N THR A 22 4.26 -47.31 28.80
CA THR A 22 4.09 -46.93 27.40
C THR A 22 3.10 -47.85 26.68
N GLN A 23 2.43 -47.28 25.66
CA GLN A 23 1.85 -47.88 24.43
C GLN A 23 0.44 -48.51 24.41
N GLN A 24 -0.42 -47.78 23.68
CA GLN A 24 -1.29 -48.15 22.53
C GLN A 24 -2.57 -48.98 22.70
N LYS A 25 -3.73 -48.35 22.42
CA LYS A 25 -4.65 -48.70 21.29
C LYS A 25 -5.73 -47.62 21.04
N GLU A 26 -6.07 -47.43 19.75
CA GLU A 26 -7.35 -47.03 19.06
C GLU A 26 -8.51 -46.46 19.92
N GLU A 27 -9.36 -45.48 19.54
CA GLU A 27 -9.79 -44.89 18.26
C GLU A 27 -10.62 -43.61 18.55
N GLN A 28 -10.73 -42.72 17.54
CA GLN A 28 -11.81 -41.74 17.32
C GLN A 28 -11.93 -40.50 18.22
N HIS A 29 -11.48 -39.34 17.70
CA HIS A 29 -12.01 -38.03 18.11
C HIS A 29 -11.88 -37.01 16.97
N ASP A 30 -12.90 -36.17 16.87
CA ASP A 30 -13.24 -35.28 15.76
C ASP A 30 -12.13 -34.31 15.33
N GLU A 31 -12.03 -34.12 14.01
CA GLU A 31 -11.13 -33.17 13.37
C GLU A 31 -11.48 -31.72 13.72
N PRO A 32 -10.52 -30.87 14.10
CA PRO A 32 -10.67 -29.43 13.95
C PRO A 32 -10.35 -29.05 12.51
N ASP A 33 -11.39 -28.56 11.82
CA ASP A 33 -11.39 -27.97 10.48
C ASP A 33 -10.32 -26.87 10.37
N THR A 34 -9.09 -27.27 10.07
CA THR A 34 -8.00 -26.35 9.77
C THR A 34 -8.08 -26.07 8.29
N MET A 35 -8.82 -25.01 7.93
CA MET A 35 -8.75 -24.41 6.62
C MET A 35 -7.28 -24.13 6.32
N SER A 36 -6.68 -24.98 5.48
CA SER A 36 -5.39 -24.76 4.87
C SER A 36 -5.52 -23.53 3.97
N LYS A 37 -5.36 -22.35 4.55
CA LYS A 37 -5.18 -21.12 3.79
C LYS A 37 -3.89 -21.33 3.03
N LYS A 38 -3.99 -21.56 1.71
CA LYS A 38 -2.87 -21.33 0.81
C LYS A 38 -2.39 -19.92 1.11
N ILE A 39 -1.24 -19.82 1.78
CA ILE A 39 -0.48 -18.59 1.83
C ILE A 39 0.09 -18.51 0.42
N ASP A 40 -0.64 -17.87 -0.48
CA ASP A 40 0.01 -17.24 -1.61
C ASP A 40 0.97 -16.24 -0.97
N GLN A 41 2.25 -16.62 -0.89
CA GLN A 41 3.32 -15.70 -0.54
C GLN A 41 3.43 -14.72 -1.71
N ASP A 42 2.52 -13.76 -1.76
CA ASP A 42 2.75 -12.52 -2.48
C ASP A 42 3.98 -11.91 -1.80
N THR A 43 5.11 -12.03 -2.48
CA THR A 43 6.38 -11.53 -1.96
C THR A 43 6.30 -10.03 -2.14
N GLU A 44 5.75 -9.34 -1.13
CA GLU A 44 5.66 -7.89 -1.14
C GLU A 44 7.06 -7.33 -1.43
N THR A 45 7.24 -6.76 -2.62
CA THR A 45 8.49 -6.07 -2.94
C THR A 45 8.62 -4.93 -1.94
N PRO A 46 9.77 -4.79 -1.24
CA PRO A 46 9.97 -3.69 -0.31
C PRO A 46 9.68 -2.38 -1.04
N PHE A 47 8.73 -1.62 -0.51
CA PHE A 47 8.42 -0.30 -1.02
C PHE A 47 9.64 0.61 -0.82
N VAL A 48 10.31 1.00 -1.92
CA VAL A 48 11.47 1.90 -1.88
C VAL A 48 11.08 3.27 -2.42
N TYR A 49 11.31 4.31 -1.62
CA TYR A 49 11.09 5.71 -1.97
C TYR A 49 12.37 6.52 -1.73
N VAL A 50 12.84 7.25 -2.74
CA VAL A 50 14.12 7.97 -2.74
C VAL A 50 13.92 9.46 -3.04
N PRO A 51 13.70 10.33 -2.03
CA PRO A 51 13.28 11.71 -2.27
C PRO A 51 14.40 12.66 -2.74
N THR A 52 15.63 12.16 -2.95
CA THR A 52 16.81 12.99 -3.23
C THR A 52 16.66 13.84 -4.48
N ASP A 53 15.90 13.39 -5.48
CA ASP A 53 15.63 14.13 -6.72
C ASP A 53 14.18 14.60 -6.88
N ALA A 54 13.29 14.23 -5.94
CA ALA A 54 11.87 14.54 -6.02
C ALA A 54 11.59 16.05 -6.06
N LEU A 55 10.77 16.47 -7.03
CA LEU A 55 10.30 17.87 -7.16
C LEU A 55 9.14 18.16 -6.21
N TRP A 56 8.21 17.20 -6.14
CA TRP A 56 6.99 17.26 -5.34
C TRP A 56 6.83 15.97 -4.56
N GLU A 57 6.20 16.07 -3.40
CA GLU A 57 5.80 14.95 -2.57
C GLU A 57 4.35 15.15 -2.14
N TYR A 58 3.61 14.06 -1.96
CA TYR A 58 2.30 14.10 -1.31
C TYR A 58 2.43 13.58 0.11
N ARG A 59 2.38 14.50 1.09
CA ARG A 59 2.73 14.21 2.48
C ARG A 59 1.56 14.53 3.40
N PHE A 60 1.40 13.74 4.43
CA PHE A 60 0.50 14.03 5.53
C PHE A 60 0.95 15.29 6.29
N ASP A 61 0.05 16.25 6.44
CA ASP A 61 0.22 17.44 7.24
C ASP A 61 -0.53 17.28 8.56
N THR A 62 0.22 17.19 9.65
CA THR A 62 -0.32 17.03 11.00
C THR A 62 -1.08 18.26 11.50
N THR A 63 -0.85 19.44 10.90
CA THR A 63 -1.54 20.68 11.28
C THR A 63 -2.95 20.70 10.74
N THR A 64 -3.14 20.22 9.51
CA THR A 64 -4.45 20.18 8.83
C THR A 64 -5.11 18.81 8.90
N ASN A 65 -4.40 17.81 9.45
CA ASN A 65 -4.81 16.40 9.52
C ASN A 65 -5.22 15.85 8.15
N ASN A 66 -4.48 16.25 7.11
CA ASN A 66 -4.78 15.90 5.72
C ASN A 66 -3.50 15.75 4.89
N PHE A 67 -3.56 15.00 3.80
CA PHE A 67 -2.45 14.94 2.84
C PHE A 67 -2.46 16.16 1.93
N LYS A 68 -1.27 16.70 1.65
CA LYS A 68 -1.10 17.83 0.74
C LYS A 68 0.15 17.67 -0.14
N PRO A 69 0.10 18.20 -1.37
CA PRO A 69 1.29 18.29 -2.21
C PRO A 69 2.25 19.34 -1.65
N VAL A 70 3.52 18.98 -1.52
CA VAL A 70 4.61 19.82 -1.02
C VAL A 70 5.70 19.90 -2.07
N LYS A 71 6.03 21.12 -2.51
CA LYS A 71 7.15 21.36 -3.41
C LYS A 71 8.45 21.28 -2.62
N LEU A 72 9.33 20.34 -2.97
CA LEU A 72 10.57 20.09 -2.25
C LEU A 72 11.73 20.97 -2.71
N ARG A 73 11.70 21.42 -3.96
CA ARG A 73 12.75 22.28 -4.52
C ARG A 73 12.21 23.25 -5.56
N LYS A 74 12.89 24.39 -5.68
CA LYS A 74 12.66 25.32 -6.81
C LYS A 74 13.35 24.75 -8.04
N VAL A 75 12.66 24.79 -9.17
CA VAL A 75 13.21 24.40 -10.47
C VAL A 75 13.08 25.60 -11.40
N GLN A 76 14.14 25.93 -12.12
CA GLN A 76 14.05 26.91 -13.20
C GLN A 76 13.33 26.23 -14.37
N ALA A 77 12.13 26.71 -14.69
CA ALA A 77 11.26 26.10 -15.70
C ALA A 77 11.96 25.92 -17.06
N ASP A 78 12.81 26.88 -17.44
CA ASP A 78 13.58 26.89 -18.70
C ASP A 78 14.60 25.75 -18.79
N THR A 79 14.91 25.06 -17.69
CA THR A 79 15.84 23.93 -17.64
C THR A 79 15.15 22.57 -17.48
N LEU A 80 13.81 22.57 -17.45
CA LEU A 80 13.02 21.39 -17.18
C LEU A 80 12.49 20.82 -18.50
N THR A 81 12.75 19.54 -18.74
CA THR A 81 12.20 18.78 -19.87
C THR A 81 11.42 17.59 -19.35
N ALA A 82 10.51 17.04 -20.15
CA ALA A 82 9.73 15.88 -19.77
C ALA A 82 10.62 14.67 -19.44
N GLU A 83 11.67 14.44 -20.22
CA GLU A 83 12.64 13.35 -20.02
C GLU A 83 13.45 13.53 -18.73
N ARG A 84 13.71 14.78 -18.34
CA ARG A 84 14.38 15.07 -17.07
C ARG A 84 13.47 14.76 -15.89
N ILE A 85 12.18 15.11 -15.99
CA ILE A 85 11.18 14.78 -14.97
C ILE A 85 10.98 13.28 -14.88
N GLU A 86 10.86 12.57 -16.01
CA GLU A 86 10.80 11.11 -16.06
C GLU A 86 11.95 10.50 -15.25
N LYS A 87 13.20 10.90 -15.52
CA LYS A 87 14.37 10.40 -14.78
C LYS A 87 14.28 10.66 -13.28
N MET A 88 13.79 11.84 -12.88
CA MET A 88 13.60 12.18 -11.46
C MET A 88 12.52 11.31 -10.80
N ILE A 89 11.39 11.09 -11.48
CA ILE A 89 10.31 10.21 -11.00
C ILE A 89 10.80 8.78 -10.87
N ASN A 90 11.47 8.27 -11.89
CA ASN A 90 11.98 6.89 -11.92
C ASN A 90 13.06 6.64 -10.86
N HIS A 91 13.89 7.64 -10.54
CA HIS A 91 14.81 7.56 -9.42
C HIS A 91 14.08 7.63 -8.06
N THR A 92 13.04 8.47 -7.97
CA THR A 92 12.27 8.65 -6.74
C THR A 92 11.45 7.41 -6.39
N TRP A 93 10.89 6.74 -7.40
CA TRP A 93 9.99 5.60 -7.29
C TRP A 93 10.56 4.38 -8.05
N PRO A 94 11.67 3.79 -7.58
CA PRO A 94 12.37 2.72 -8.31
C PRO A 94 11.49 1.48 -8.60
N ASN A 95 10.43 1.25 -7.82
CA ASN A 95 9.50 0.13 -8.05
C ASN A 95 8.33 0.47 -9.01
N VAL A 96 8.13 1.75 -9.38
CA VAL A 96 7.08 2.18 -10.32
C VAL A 96 7.70 3.13 -11.34
N GLN A 97 7.96 2.61 -12.54
CA GLN A 97 8.67 3.35 -13.58
C GLN A 97 7.69 3.94 -14.59
N VAL A 98 7.81 5.24 -14.86
CA VAL A 98 7.09 5.92 -15.93
C VAL A 98 7.96 6.00 -17.17
N LYS A 99 7.33 6.01 -18.33
CA LYS A 99 7.95 6.28 -19.62
C LYS A 99 7.24 7.46 -20.26
N TYR A 100 7.96 8.53 -20.56
CA TYR A 100 7.44 9.63 -21.34
C TYR A 100 7.21 9.19 -22.79
N ILE A 101 6.01 9.45 -23.31
CA ILE A 101 5.64 9.13 -24.69
C ILE A 101 5.76 10.39 -25.55
N GLU A 102 4.97 11.40 -25.21
CA GLU A 102 4.96 12.69 -25.90
C GLU A 102 4.27 13.77 -25.06
N THR A 103 4.38 15.01 -25.52
CA THR A 103 3.57 16.14 -25.05
C THR A 103 2.76 16.63 -26.24
N PHE A 104 1.44 16.59 -26.11
CA PHE A 104 0.53 17.09 -27.14
C PHE A 104 -0.44 18.12 -26.54
N GLY A 105 -0.42 19.34 -27.09
CA GLY A 105 -1.14 20.47 -26.50
C GLY A 105 -0.61 20.81 -25.12
N ASP A 106 -1.48 20.73 -24.12
CA ASP A 106 -1.18 21.00 -22.70
C ASP A 106 -1.12 19.72 -21.84
N THR A 107 -0.99 18.56 -22.49
CA THR A 107 -1.03 17.24 -21.86
C THR A 107 0.25 16.48 -22.12
N VAL A 108 0.88 15.98 -21.04
CA VAL A 108 1.96 14.99 -21.11
C VAL A 108 1.37 13.59 -21.07
N TYR A 109 1.79 12.72 -21.99
CA TYR A 109 1.37 11.33 -22.05
C TYR A 109 2.47 10.43 -21.49
N LEU A 110 2.11 9.63 -20.48
CA LEU A 110 2.99 8.69 -19.78
C LEU A 110 2.45 7.28 -19.92
N GLU A 111 3.35 6.32 -19.98
CA GLU A 111 3.07 4.89 -19.84
C GLU A 111 3.72 4.36 -18.56
N ILE A 112 3.05 3.44 -17.85
CA ILE A 112 3.64 2.67 -16.74
C ILE A 112 3.60 1.20 -17.15
N PRO A 113 4.66 0.69 -17.79
CA PRO A 113 4.65 -0.64 -18.40
C PRO A 113 4.38 -1.76 -17.41
N GLU A 114 4.96 -1.66 -16.20
CA GLU A 114 4.80 -2.63 -15.11
C GLU A 114 4.03 -1.96 -13.97
N SER A 115 2.71 -2.11 -13.97
CA SER A 115 1.82 -1.36 -13.08
C SER A 115 1.40 -2.12 -11.81
N THR A 116 1.72 -3.40 -11.68
CA THR A 116 1.32 -4.24 -10.53
C THR A 116 1.73 -3.65 -9.17
N VAL A 117 2.92 -3.06 -9.08
CA VAL A 117 3.35 -2.39 -7.84
C VAL A 117 2.41 -1.21 -7.53
N LEU A 118 2.11 -0.40 -8.55
CA LEU A 118 1.23 0.76 -8.43
C LEU A 118 -0.20 0.37 -8.05
N THR A 119 -0.73 -0.66 -8.69
CA THR A 119 -2.17 -0.96 -8.64
C THR A 119 -2.54 -1.99 -7.61
N GLN A 120 -1.61 -2.83 -7.16
CA GLN A 120 -1.89 -3.97 -6.27
C GLN A 120 -1.02 -4.01 -5.01
N GLN A 121 0.27 -3.66 -5.07
CA GLN A 121 1.20 -3.98 -3.98
C GLN A 121 1.52 -2.79 -3.06
N MET A 122 1.52 -1.55 -3.56
CA MET A 122 1.93 -0.38 -2.75
C MET A 122 0.82 0.19 -1.85
N GLY A 123 -0.41 -0.34 -1.97
CA GLY A 123 -1.60 0.15 -1.29
C GLY A 123 -2.10 1.51 -1.79
N THR A 124 -3.35 1.84 -1.46
CA THR A 124 -4.03 3.08 -1.92
C THR A 124 -3.26 4.36 -1.58
N ALA A 125 -2.67 4.44 -0.38
CA ALA A 125 -1.93 5.62 0.04
C ALA A 125 -0.65 5.81 -0.80
N GLY A 126 0.13 4.75 -1.01
CA GLY A 126 1.34 4.80 -1.84
C GLY A 126 1.01 5.14 -3.30
N ALA A 127 -0.05 4.54 -3.84
CA ALA A 127 -0.52 4.79 -5.19
C ALA A 127 -0.93 6.25 -5.37
N GLN A 128 -1.68 6.80 -4.42
CA GLN A 128 -2.06 8.22 -4.44
C GLN A 128 -0.83 9.13 -4.32
N GLN A 129 0.15 8.79 -3.48
CA GLN A 129 1.38 9.56 -3.37
C GLN A 129 2.17 9.60 -4.68
N PHE A 130 2.29 8.46 -5.35
CA PHE A 130 2.93 8.36 -6.66
C PHE A 130 2.18 9.21 -7.71
N MET A 131 0.87 9.02 -7.84
CA MET A 131 0.05 9.70 -8.85
C MET A 131 0.06 11.22 -8.65
N VAL A 132 -0.08 11.69 -7.41
CA VAL A 132 -0.08 13.13 -7.09
C VAL A 132 1.31 13.74 -7.35
N SER A 133 2.38 13.14 -6.82
CA SER A 133 3.74 13.66 -6.97
C SER A 133 4.18 13.71 -8.44
N THR A 134 3.82 12.68 -9.22
CA THR A 134 4.09 12.63 -10.66
C THR A 134 3.30 13.69 -11.43
N THR A 135 1.99 13.82 -11.14
CA THR A 135 1.14 14.85 -11.77
C THR A 135 1.67 16.26 -11.51
N TYR A 136 2.00 16.56 -10.25
CA TYR A 136 2.52 17.88 -9.88
C TYR A 136 3.89 18.16 -10.52
N SER A 137 4.74 17.14 -10.64
CA SER A 137 6.06 17.25 -11.26
C SER A 137 5.97 17.57 -12.75
N PHE A 138 5.21 16.80 -13.54
CA PHE A 138 5.08 17.07 -14.98
C PHE A 138 4.35 18.37 -15.30
N THR A 139 3.43 18.81 -14.44
CA THR A 139 2.77 20.13 -14.56
C THR A 139 3.64 21.30 -14.09
N GLU A 140 4.93 21.08 -13.79
CA GLU A 140 5.93 22.15 -13.70
C GLU A 140 6.46 22.57 -15.08
N LEU A 141 6.27 21.74 -16.12
CA LEU A 141 6.64 22.12 -17.48
C LEU A 141 5.80 23.31 -17.95
N PRO A 142 6.41 24.31 -18.62
CA PRO A 142 5.66 25.41 -19.21
C PRO A 142 4.54 24.90 -20.11
N ASN A 143 3.36 25.49 -19.99
CA ASN A 143 2.16 25.18 -20.79
C ASN A 143 1.57 23.77 -20.59
N VAL A 144 2.07 22.96 -19.67
CA VAL A 144 1.48 21.66 -19.31
C VAL A 144 0.50 21.83 -18.14
N ARG A 145 -0.75 21.42 -18.36
CA ARG A 145 -1.83 21.45 -17.36
C ARG A 145 -2.28 20.06 -16.93
N TYR A 146 -2.08 19.06 -17.79
CA TYR A 146 -2.58 17.71 -17.61
C TYR A 146 -1.49 16.66 -17.79
N VAL A 147 -1.70 15.51 -17.14
CA VAL A 147 -0.89 14.30 -17.31
C VAL A 147 -1.84 13.15 -17.59
N ALA A 148 -1.68 12.50 -18.73
CA ALA A 148 -2.39 11.29 -19.11
C ALA A 148 -1.54 10.07 -18.74
N PHE A 149 -2.03 9.22 -17.85
CA PHE A 149 -1.39 7.98 -17.45
C PHE A 149 -2.03 6.80 -18.19
N GLY A 150 -1.21 6.04 -18.92
CA GLY A 150 -1.58 4.76 -19.52
C GLY A 150 -0.97 3.61 -18.73
N PHE A 151 -1.82 2.75 -18.15
CA PHE A 151 -1.45 1.52 -17.47
C PHE A 151 -2.69 0.61 -17.27
N GLU A 152 -2.48 -0.63 -16.87
CA GLU A 152 -3.56 -1.56 -16.53
C GLU A 152 -4.18 -1.20 -15.19
N GLU A 153 -5.49 -0.90 -15.17
CA GLU A 153 -6.21 -0.54 -13.94
C GLU A 153 -6.14 -1.64 -12.88
N GLY A 154 -6.13 -1.24 -11.61
CA GLY A 154 -6.33 -2.17 -10.50
C GLY A 154 -6.83 -1.46 -9.24
N ASP A 155 -6.76 -2.16 -8.11
CA ASP A 155 -7.51 -1.81 -6.89
C ASP A 155 -7.10 -0.46 -6.29
N HIS A 156 -5.85 -0.04 -6.51
CA HIS A 156 -5.28 1.15 -5.87
C HIS A 156 -5.06 2.33 -6.81
N ALA A 157 -5.06 2.14 -8.13
CA ALA A 157 -4.91 3.24 -9.08
C ALA A 157 -5.68 2.98 -10.38
N VAL A 158 -6.21 4.06 -10.93
CA VAL A 158 -6.99 4.07 -12.18
C VAL A 158 -6.22 4.90 -13.20
N PRO A 159 -6.08 4.46 -14.47
CA PRO A 159 -5.45 5.24 -15.53
C PRO A 159 -6.34 6.42 -15.96
N GLY A 160 -5.79 7.33 -16.75
CA GLY A 160 -6.55 8.46 -17.29
C GLY A 160 -5.84 9.80 -17.17
N VAL A 161 -6.61 10.88 -17.34
CA VAL A 161 -6.09 12.25 -17.41
C VAL A 161 -6.28 12.97 -16.07
N TYR A 162 -5.18 13.44 -15.49
CA TYR A 162 -5.13 14.10 -14.20
C TYR A 162 -4.56 15.51 -14.31
N HIS A 163 -5.03 16.40 -13.44
CA HIS A 163 -4.49 17.73 -13.21
C HIS A 163 -4.31 17.94 -11.70
N ARG A 164 -3.71 19.06 -11.30
CA ARG A 164 -3.42 19.35 -9.89
C ARG A 164 -4.65 19.30 -8.97
N GLY A 165 -5.83 19.66 -9.48
CA GLY A 165 -7.10 19.65 -8.74
C GLY A 165 -7.89 18.34 -8.81
N SER A 166 -7.36 17.28 -9.44
CA SER A 166 -8.04 15.97 -9.50
C SER A 166 -8.22 15.31 -8.13
N TRP A 167 -7.64 15.88 -7.07
CA TRP A 167 -7.59 15.33 -5.72
C TRP A 167 -8.34 16.17 -4.69
N ASP A 168 -8.97 17.29 -5.10
CA ASP A 168 -9.57 18.28 -4.18
C ASP A 168 -10.91 17.83 -3.55
N ARG A 169 -11.45 16.66 -3.94
CA ARG A 169 -12.80 16.20 -3.55
C ARG A 169 -12.88 14.73 -3.13
N ARG A 170 -11.78 14.17 -2.63
CA ARG A 170 -11.76 12.79 -2.10
C ARG A 170 -11.66 12.80 -0.58
#